data_AF-A0A952S5X2-F1
#
_entry.id   AF-A0A952S5X2-F1
#
_cell.length_a   1.000
_cell.length_b   1.000
_cell.length_c   1.000
_cell.angle_alpha   90.00
_cell.angle_beta   90.00
_cell.angle_gamma   90.00
#
_symmetry.space_group_name_H-M   'P 1'
#
loop_
_entity.id
_entity.type
_entity.pdbx_description
1 polymer ?
#
loop_
_entity_poly.entity_id
_entity_poly.type
_entity_poly.pdbx_seq_one_letter_code
_entity_poly.pdbx_strand_id
1 'polypeptide(L)'
;MVHGDKDISPAEIELGYERNEIQVKGIAYFGVGLFLLITITFGLMYILWGVMEERAKEEHAVRNPMQRSEKDRLPPEPRLQSAPGFGIDSPKGRVNLELAVPQAEYWELKKQWDDLRKNGRKDAETGIVTVMPIDQAKEEFLSQGVKARSGEDAAKKAEESKRYLTDASAGRMATAERR
;
A
#
# COMPACT_ATOMS: atom_id res chain seq x y z
N MET A 1 -22.35 -42.88 -34.13
CA MET A 1 -22.85 -44.27 -34.18
C MET A 1 -21.81 -45.14 -34.85
N VAL A 2 -21.03 -45.87 -34.07
CA VAL A 2 -20.31 -47.08 -34.51
C VAL A 2 -20.43 -48.04 -33.33
N HIS A 3 -21.43 -48.92 -33.38
CA HIS A 3 -21.48 -50.10 -32.51
C HIS A 3 -20.69 -51.18 -33.24
N GLY A 4 -19.47 -51.44 -32.78
CA GLY A 4 -18.78 -52.68 -33.09
C GLY A 4 -19.14 -53.67 -31.99
N ASP A 5 -19.77 -54.78 -32.37
CA ASP A 5 -19.87 -55.96 -31.50
C ASP A 5 -18.48 -56.31 -30.98
N LYS A 6 -18.30 -56.25 -29.66
CA LYS A 6 -17.13 -56.80 -28.99
C LYS A 6 -17.57 -58.14 -28.40
N ASP A 7 -17.35 -59.21 -29.18
CA ASP A 7 -17.42 -60.57 -28.67
C ASP A 7 -16.39 -60.71 -27.54
N ILE A 8 -16.87 -60.90 -26.31
CA ILE A 8 -16.01 -61.05 -25.13
C ILE A 8 -15.31 -62.40 -25.25
N SER A 9 -14.00 -62.38 -25.50
CA SER A 9 -13.20 -63.60 -25.53
C SER A 9 -13.17 -64.23 -24.13
N PRO A 10 -13.26 -65.57 -23.98
CA PRO A 10 -13.22 -66.24 -22.67
C PRO A 10 -11.99 -65.87 -21.83
N ALA A 11 -10.88 -65.52 -22.50
CA ALA A 11 -9.65 -65.07 -21.86
C ALA A 11 -9.79 -63.70 -21.17
N GLU A 12 -10.75 -62.86 -21.56
CA GLU A 12 -10.97 -61.54 -20.96
C GLU A 12 -11.76 -61.62 -19.65
N ILE A 13 -12.62 -62.63 -19.50
CA ILE A 13 -13.40 -62.89 -18.28
C ILE A 13 -12.48 -63.39 -17.14
N GLU A 14 -11.41 -64.11 -17.50
CA GLU A 14 -10.44 -64.65 -16.54
C GLU A 14 -9.52 -63.57 -15.92
N LEU A 15 -9.45 -62.40 -16.53
CA LEU A 15 -8.49 -61.36 -16.16
C LEU A 15 -8.85 -60.55 -14.90
N GLY A 16 -9.94 -60.86 -14.18
CA GLY A 16 -10.26 -60.33 -12.83
C GLY A 16 -10.40 -58.81 -12.67
N TYR A 17 -10.12 -58.02 -13.71
CA TYR A 17 -10.27 -56.57 -13.77
C TYR A 17 -10.64 -56.13 -15.20
N GLU A 18 -11.40 -55.05 -15.31
CA GLU A 18 -11.79 -54.45 -16.59
C GLU A 18 -10.59 -53.70 -17.20
N ARG A 19 -10.31 -53.92 -18.49
CA ARG A 19 -9.27 -53.13 -19.18
C ARG A 19 -9.78 -51.70 -19.35
N ASN A 20 -9.12 -50.75 -18.69
CA ASN A 20 -9.42 -49.33 -18.83
C ASN A 20 -8.90 -48.81 -20.18
N GLU A 21 -9.71 -48.93 -21.24
CA GLU A 21 -9.43 -48.35 -22.56
C GLU A 21 -9.65 -46.83 -22.52
N ILE A 22 -8.64 -46.08 -22.12
CA ILE A 22 -8.69 -44.62 -22.14
C ILE A 22 -8.66 -44.13 -23.59
N GLN A 23 -9.69 -43.38 -24.01
CA GLN A 23 -9.75 -42.79 -25.34
C GLN A 23 -8.81 -41.57 -25.45
N VAL A 24 -7.51 -41.81 -25.60
CA VAL A 24 -6.47 -40.76 -25.69
C VAL A 24 -6.75 -39.75 -26.79
N LYS A 25 -7.33 -40.19 -27.91
CA LYS A 25 -7.71 -39.31 -29.04
C LYS A 25 -8.76 -38.28 -28.63
N GLY A 26 -9.76 -38.66 -27.83
CA GLY A 26 -10.80 -37.75 -27.37
C GLY A 26 -10.24 -36.66 -26.45
N ILE A 27 -9.35 -37.05 -25.54
CA ILE A 27 -8.65 -36.14 -24.63
C ILE A 27 -7.75 -35.17 -25.41
N ALA A 28 -7.04 -35.65 -26.42
CA ALA A 28 -6.19 -34.81 -27.27
C ALA A 28 -7.00 -33.76 -28.04
N TYR A 29 -8.08 -34.15 -28.70
CA TYR A 29 -8.96 -33.19 -29.41
C TYR A 29 -9.61 -32.19 -28.45
N PHE A 30 -10.02 -32.62 -27.26
CA PHE A 30 -10.55 -31.74 -26.23
C PHE A 30 -9.50 -30.70 -25.79
N GLY A 31 -8.27 -31.13 -25.53
CA GLY A 31 -7.17 -30.22 -25.15
C GLY A 31 -6.87 -29.18 -26.22
N VAL A 32 -6.80 -29.59 -27.49
CA VAL A 32 -6.59 -28.67 -28.62
C VAL A 32 -7.76 -27.70 -28.78
N GLY A 33 -9.00 -28.19 -28.66
CA GLY A 33 -10.19 -27.35 -28.73
C GLY A 33 -10.24 -26.32 -27.60
N LEU A 34 -9.92 -26.71 -26.37
CA LEU A 34 -9.87 -25.81 -25.23
C LEU A 34 -8.77 -24.75 -25.39
N PHE A 35 -7.58 -25.15 -25.85
CA PHE A 35 -6.49 -24.21 -26.11
C PHE A 35 -6.85 -23.17 -27.19
N LEU A 36 -7.50 -23.61 -28.26
CA LEU A 36 -7.96 -22.74 -29.34
C LEU A 36 -9.03 -21.76 -28.84
N LEU A 37 -10.00 -22.23 -28.04
CA LEU A 37 -11.02 -21.39 -27.42
C LEU A 37 -10.38 -20.31 -26.53
N ILE A 38 -9.47 -20.70 -25.65
CA ILE A 38 -8.74 -19.77 -24.76
C ILE A 38 -8.04 -18.68 -25.60
N THR A 39 -7.30 -19.09 -26.62
CA THR A 39 -6.57 -18.17 -27.51
C THR A 39 -7.51 -17.16 -28.16
N ILE A 40 -8.66 -17.62 -28.66
CA ILE A 40 -9.68 -16.75 -29.26
C ILE A 40 -10.24 -15.78 -28.22
N THR A 41 -10.60 -16.25 -27.03
CA THR A 41 -11.15 -15.40 -25.97
C THR A 41 -10.19 -14.29 -25.57
N PHE A 42 -8.91 -14.60 -25.37
CA PHE A 42 -7.89 -13.60 -25.07
C PHE A 42 -7.68 -12.62 -26.23
N GLY A 43 -7.68 -13.10 -27.48
CA GLY A 43 -7.61 -12.24 -28.67
C GLY A 43 -8.79 -11.26 -28.75
N LEU A 44 -10.01 -11.72 -28.48
CA LEU A 44 -11.21 -10.88 -28.43
C LEU A 44 -11.14 -9.84 -27.30
N MET A 45 -10.67 -10.23 -26.12
CA MET A 45 -10.45 -9.30 -25.00
C MET A 45 -9.41 -8.22 -25.34
N TYR A 46 -8.34 -8.59 -26.05
CA TYR A 46 -7.34 -7.63 -26.51
C TYR A 46 -7.91 -6.62 -27.50
N ILE A 47 -8.73 -7.08 -28.47
CA ILE A 47 -9.41 -6.19 -29.41
C ILE A 47 -10.39 -5.26 -28.68
N LEU A 48 -11.19 -5.81 -27.75
CA LEU A 48 -12.13 -5.02 -26.97
C LEU A 48 -11.42 -3.94 -26.15
N TRP A 49 -10.29 -4.28 -25.53
CA TRP A 49 -9.44 -3.31 -24.84
C TRP A 49 -9.06 -2.17 -25.77
N GLY A 50 -8.54 -2.46 -26.97
CA GLY A 50 -8.15 -1.42 -27.93
C GLY A 50 -9.28 -0.44 -28.25
N VAL A 51 -10.48 -0.96 -28.50
CA VAL A 51 -11.69 -0.14 -28.76
C VAL A 51 -12.05 0.72 -27.54
N MET A 52 -11.98 0.16 -26.32
CA MET A 52 -12.26 0.92 -25.11
C MET A 52 -11.22 2.00 -24.85
N GLU A 53 -9.94 1.73 -25.12
CA GLU A 53 -8.86 2.69 -24.94
C GLU A 53 -8.97 3.88 -25.92
N GLU A 54 -9.32 3.61 -27.18
CA GLU A 54 -9.60 4.66 -28.16
C GLU A 54 -10.77 5.55 -27.72
N ARG A 55 -11.89 4.95 -27.29
CA ARG A 55 -13.04 5.70 -26.75
C ARG A 55 -12.69 6.50 -25.50
N ALA A 56 -11.93 5.93 -24.57
CA ALA A 56 -11.49 6.63 -23.37
C ALA A 56 -10.61 7.84 -23.72
N LYS A 57 -9.72 7.71 -24.72
CA LYS A 57 -8.92 8.84 -25.22
C LYS A 57 -9.80 9.95 -25.80
N GLU A 58 -10.84 9.61 -26.56
CA GLU A 58 -11.80 10.57 -27.11
C GLU A 58 -12.63 11.26 -26.01
N GLU A 59 -13.17 10.51 -25.04
CA GLU A 59 -13.94 11.06 -23.93
C GLU A 59 -13.09 11.94 -23.00
N HIS A 60 -11.85 11.54 -22.70
CA HIS A 60 -10.93 12.33 -21.88
C HIS A 60 -10.32 13.52 -22.62
N ALA A 61 -10.31 13.54 -23.96
CA ALA A 61 -9.90 14.70 -24.75
C ALA A 61 -10.90 15.86 -24.61
N VAL A 62 -12.18 15.56 -24.40
CA VAL A 62 -13.22 16.57 -24.13
C VAL A 62 -13.32 16.77 -22.62
N ARG A 63 -12.53 17.72 -22.10
CA ARG A 63 -12.59 18.15 -20.69
C ARG A 63 -14.03 18.56 -20.33
N ASN A 64 -14.74 17.68 -19.62
CA ASN A 64 -16.13 17.91 -19.22
C ASN A 64 -16.19 19.24 -18.43
N PRO A 65 -17.06 20.20 -18.79
CA PRO A 65 -17.14 21.49 -18.12
C PRO A 65 -17.52 21.37 -16.63
N MET A 66 -18.09 20.24 -16.21
CA MET A 66 -18.36 19.92 -14.79
C MET A 66 -17.20 19.22 -14.07
N GLN A 67 -16.13 18.85 -14.78
CA GLN A 67 -14.94 18.24 -14.19
C GLN A 67 -14.14 19.31 -13.45
N ARG A 68 -14.44 19.45 -12.15
CA ARG A 68 -13.73 20.33 -11.23
C ARG A 68 -12.24 20.01 -11.26
N SER A 69 -11.40 21.05 -11.25
CA SER A 69 -9.95 20.87 -11.12
C SER A 69 -9.64 20.12 -9.83
N GLU A 70 -8.50 19.42 -9.75
CA GLU A 70 -8.14 18.70 -8.52
C GLU A 70 -8.16 19.58 -7.27
N LYS A 71 -7.83 20.88 -7.44
CA LYS A 71 -7.92 21.89 -6.38
C LYS A 71 -9.36 22.20 -5.97
N ASP A 72 -10.30 22.26 -6.93
CA ASP A 72 -11.72 22.57 -6.69
C ASP A 72 -12.52 21.36 -6.17
N ARG A 73 -11.95 20.15 -6.25
CA ARG A 73 -12.51 18.94 -5.61
C ARG A 73 -12.20 18.88 -4.12
N LEU A 74 -11.23 19.66 -3.65
CA LEU A 74 -10.87 19.69 -2.24
C LEU A 74 -11.90 20.50 -1.45
N PRO A 75 -12.22 20.10 -0.21
CA PRO A 75 -13.00 20.92 0.70
C PRO A 75 -12.37 22.32 0.86
N PRO A 76 -13.18 23.37 1.01
CA PRO A 76 -12.67 24.70 1.34
C PRO A 76 -11.86 24.66 2.63
N GLU A 77 -10.85 25.53 2.74
CA GLU A 77 -10.08 25.70 3.98
C GLU A 77 -10.99 26.29 5.09
N PRO A 78 -10.85 25.91 6.37
CA PRO A 78 -9.79 25.12 7.01
C PRO A 78 -10.07 23.61 7.01
N ARG A 79 -9.11 22.85 6.49
CA ARG A 79 -9.26 21.39 6.33
C ARG A 79 -8.97 20.68 7.65
N LEU A 80 -9.58 19.53 7.87
CA LEU A 80 -9.25 18.67 9.03
C LEU A 80 -7.75 18.26 9.05
N GLN A 81 -7.07 18.34 7.89
CA GLN A 81 -5.65 18.04 7.69
C GLN A 81 -4.71 19.25 7.86
N SER A 82 -5.22 20.47 8.09
CA SER A 82 -4.37 21.62 8.43
C SER A 82 -4.05 21.70 9.94
N ALA A 83 -4.28 20.60 10.68
CA ALA A 83 -3.81 20.51 12.06
C ALA A 83 -2.27 20.53 12.06
N PRO A 84 -1.61 21.18 13.04
CA PRO A 84 -0.15 21.39 13.09
C PRO A 84 0.77 20.15 13.04
N GLY A 85 0.24 18.94 12.82
CA GLY A 85 0.97 17.68 12.77
C GLY A 85 1.32 17.13 11.38
N PHE A 86 0.73 17.62 10.28
CA PHE A 86 0.92 17.05 8.93
C PHE A 86 2.15 17.60 8.18
N GLY A 87 3.28 17.75 8.88
CA GLY A 87 4.52 18.20 8.28
C GLY A 87 5.74 17.68 9.05
N ILE A 88 6.82 17.40 8.32
CA ILE A 88 8.07 16.89 8.90
C ILE A 88 9.09 18.00 8.92
N ASP A 89 9.69 18.24 10.08
CA ASP A 89 10.84 19.12 10.21
C ASP A 89 12.09 18.40 9.68
N SER A 90 12.53 18.79 8.48
CA SER A 90 13.77 18.32 7.88
C SER A 90 14.91 19.30 8.20
N PRO A 91 16.19 18.89 8.18
CA PRO A 91 17.33 19.81 8.31
C PRO A 91 17.30 20.99 7.31
N LYS A 92 16.57 20.86 6.20
CA LYS A 92 16.41 21.89 5.15
C LYS A 92 15.16 22.77 5.34
N GLY A 93 14.39 22.57 6.42
CA GLY A 93 13.13 23.25 6.69
C GLY A 93 11.94 22.28 6.80
N ARG A 94 10.79 22.81 7.20
CA ARG A 94 9.55 22.04 7.37
C ARG A 94 8.93 21.69 6.01
N VAL A 95 8.70 20.40 5.77
CA VAL A 95 8.02 19.90 4.58
C VAL A 95 6.52 19.80 4.88
N ASN A 96 5.69 20.60 4.20
CA ASN A 96 4.23 20.56 4.33
C ASN A 96 3.65 19.40 3.52
N LEU A 97 2.94 18.50 4.18
CA LEU A 97 2.39 17.27 3.59
C LEU A 97 0.85 17.26 3.57
N GLU A 98 0.22 18.43 3.73
CA GLU A 98 -1.23 18.61 3.88
C GLU A 98 -2.07 18.09 2.69
N LEU A 99 -1.48 18.08 1.50
CA LEU A 99 -2.11 17.64 0.25
C LEU A 99 -1.61 16.25 -0.20
N ALA A 100 -0.66 15.69 0.53
CA ALA A 100 -0.01 14.45 0.16
C ALA A 100 -0.80 13.25 0.69
N VAL A 101 -0.50 12.07 0.16
CA VAL A 101 -1.09 10.82 0.65
C VAL A 101 -0.73 10.60 2.12
N PRO A 102 -1.56 9.88 2.91
CA PRO A 102 -1.27 9.62 4.33
C PRO A 102 0.10 8.97 4.59
N GLN A 103 0.65 8.25 3.60
CA GLN A 103 1.96 7.58 3.70
C GLN A 103 3.15 8.51 3.39
N ALA A 104 2.90 9.74 2.94
CA ALA A 104 3.95 10.65 2.50
C ALA A 104 4.90 11.05 3.63
N GLU A 105 4.39 11.14 4.86
CA GLU A 105 5.23 11.35 6.05
C GLU A 105 6.27 10.24 6.21
N TYR A 106 5.83 8.99 6.18
CA TYR A 106 6.72 7.84 6.30
C TYR A 106 7.76 7.83 5.18
N TRP A 107 7.36 8.12 3.94
CA TRP A 107 8.30 8.15 2.82
C TRP A 107 9.35 9.25 2.96
N GLU A 108 8.99 10.42 3.45
CA GLU A 108 9.93 11.51 3.64
C GLU A 108 10.91 11.23 4.79
N LEU A 109 10.42 10.67 5.91
CA LEU A 109 11.28 10.16 6.98
C LEU A 109 12.23 9.08 6.47
N LYS A 110 11.72 8.14 5.67
CA LYS A 110 12.53 7.08 5.09
C LYS A 110 13.62 7.64 4.19
N LYS A 111 13.34 8.66 3.36
CA LYS A 111 14.36 9.35 2.57
C LYS A 111 15.44 9.96 3.44
N GLN A 112 15.07 10.65 4.51
CA GLN A 112 16.03 11.23 5.44
C GLN A 112 16.92 10.14 6.07
N TRP A 113 16.34 9.01 6.45
CA TRP A 113 17.09 7.86 6.97
C TRP A 113 18.00 7.22 5.92
N ASP A 114 17.52 7.05 4.69
CA ASP A 114 18.31 6.49 3.59
C ASP A 114 19.47 7.43 3.24
N ASP A 115 19.26 8.75 3.28
CA ASP A 115 20.30 9.76 3.10
C ASP A 115 21.32 9.72 4.24
N LEU A 116 20.87 9.61 5.49
CA LEU A 116 21.75 9.44 6.65
C LEU A 116 22.53 8.12 6.58
N ARG A 117 21.93 7.04 6.08
CA ARG A 117 22.58 5.74 5.91
C ARG A 117 23.65 5.77 4.80
N LYS A 118 23.45 6.57 3.75
CA LYS A 118 24.39 6.70 2.63
C LYS A 118 25.51 7.71 2.93
N ASN A 119 25.15 8.85 3.51
CA ASN A 119 25.99 10.04 3.64
C ASN A 119 26.30 10.43 5.10
N GLY A 120 25.87 9.64 6.08
CA GLY A 120 26.12 9.90 7.50
C GLY A 120 27.62 9.87 7.85
N ARG A 121 27.96 10.34 9.06
CA ARG A 121 29.35 10.32 9.55
C ARG A 121 29.85 8.87 9.54
N LYS A 122 30.98 8.66 8.88
CA LYS A 122 31.69 7.38 8.93
C LYS A 122 32.49 7.35 10.21
N ASP A 123 32.36 6.26 10.94
CA ASP A 123 33.25 6.00 12.06
C ASP A 123 34.68 5.80 11.54
N ALA A 124 35.64 6.46 12.17
CA ALA A 124 37.03 6.49 11.73
C ALA A 124 37.72 5.13 11.90
N GLU A 125 37.26 4.31 12.85
CA GLU A 125 37.84 3.00 13.15
C GLU A 125 37.22 1.87 12.31
N THR A 126 35.89 1.87 12.17
CA THR A 126 35.16 0.77 11.51
C THR A 126 34.78 1.06 10.06
N GLY A 127 34.83 2.32 9.62
CA GLY A 127 34.41 2.75 8.27
C GLY A 127 32.90 2.61 8.02
N ILE A 128 32.12 2.20 9.03
CA ILE A 128 30.67 2.04 8.97
C ILE A 128 30.01 3.41 9.07
N VAL A 129 28.99 3.64 8.23
CA VAL A 129 28.17 4.85 8.29
C VAL A 129 27.28 4.77 9.53
N THR A 130 27.58 5.60 10.54
CA THR A 130 26.87 5.61 11.82
C THR A 130 26.29 7.01 12.04
N VAL A 131 24.99 7.10 12.33
CA VAL A 131 24.30 8.41 12.42
C VAL A 131 24.91 9.28 13.53
N MET A 132 25.27 8.67 14.66
CA MET A 132 26.14 9.19 15.73
C MET A 132 26.26 8.07 16.79
N PRO A 133 27.43 7.83 17.42
CA PRO A 133 27.49 6.98 18.60
C PRO A 133 26.58 7.53 19.71
N ILE A 134 25.89 6.66 20.44
CA ILE A 134 24.89 7.08 21.44
C ILE A 134 25.48 8.00 22.52
N ASP A 135 26.76 7.81 22.86
CA ASP A 135 27.41 8.62 23.90
C ASP A 135 27.77 10.02 23.40
N GLN A 136 28.22 10.16 22.14
CA GLN A 136 28.41 11.47 21.50
C GLN A 136 27.06 12.21 21.34
N ALA A 137 25.99 11.48 21.01
CA ALA A 137 24.66 12.07 20.90
C ALA A 137 24.15 12.62 22.23
N LYS A 138 24.45 11.96 23.35
CA LYS A 138 24.11 12.47 24.69
C LYS A 138 24.87 13.75 24.99
N GLU A 139 26.17 13.80 24.72
CA GLU A 139 26.99 14.99 24.96
C GLU A 139 26.51 16.18 24.12
N GLU A 140 26.28 15.98 22.82
CA GLU A 140 25.79 17.02 21.93
C GLU A 140 24.37 17.49 22.33
N PHE A 141 23.47 16.57 22.69
CA PHE A 141 22.14 16.92 23.16
C PHE A 141 22.16 17.72 24.47
N LEU A 142 23.02 17.33 25.42
CA LEU A 142 23.21 18.08 26.67
C LEU A 142 23.83 19.46 26.42
N SER A 143 24.70 19.59 25.41
CA SER A 143 25.30 20.87 25.02
C SER A 143 24.28 21.90 24.48
N GLN A 144 23.16 21.44 23.92
CA GLN A 144 22.07 22.30 23.43
C GLN A 144 21.29 23.00 24.56
N GLY A 145 21.63 22.74 25.83
CA GLY A 145 21.01 23.42 26.97
C GLY A 145 19.52 23.08 27.13
N VAL A 146 19.11 21.88 26.69
CA VAL A 146 17.73 21.41 26.79
C VAL A 146 17.35 21.35 28.26
N LYS A 147 16.45 22.24 28.69
CA LYS A 147 15.94 22.21 30.05
C LYS A 147 15.20 20.90 30.28
N ALA A 148 15.53 20.20 31.37
CA ALA A 148 14.72 19.08 31.83
C ALA A 148 13.27 19.55 31.93
N ARG A 149 12.33 18.76 31.40
CA ARG A 149 10.89 19.00 31.55
C ARG A 149 10.52 18.71 33.02
N SER A 150 10.90 19.61 33.91
CA SER A 150 10.65 19.55 35.35
C SER A 150 9.96 20.83 35.79
N GLY A 151 9.02 20.71 36.73
CA GLY A 151 8.25 21.83 37.25
C GLY A 151 6.77 21.79 36.86
N GLU A 152 6.08 22.92 37.04
CA GLU A 152 4.63 23.03 36.92
C GLU A 152 4.11 22.72 35.50
N ASP A 153 4.87 23.07 34.46
CA ASP A 153 4.51 22.78 33.06
C ASP A 153 4.58 21.29 32.73
N ALA A 154 5.48 20.55 33.38
CA ALA A 154 5.57 19.11 33.23
C ALA A 154 4.41 18.41 33.93
N ALA A 155 3.99 18.92 35.10
CA ALA A 155 2.81 18.45 35.81
C ALA A 155 1.52 18.71 35.01
N LYS A 156 1.38 19.90 34.41
CA LYS A 156 0.24 20.25 33.53
C LYS A 156 0.17 19.35 32.30
N LYS A 157 1.29 19.11 31.61
CA LYS A 157 1.31 18.17 30.48
C LYS A 157 1.05 16.72 30.89
N ALA A 158 1.52 16.30 32.07
CA ALA A 158 1.22 14.99 32.61
C ALA A 158 -0.28 14.83 32.93
N GLU A 159 -0.92 15.87 33.48
CA GLU A 159 -2.38 15.89 33.65
C GLU A 159 -3.14 15.90 32.34
N GLU A 160 -2.76 16.74 31.38
CA GLU A 160 -3.36 16.78 30.04
C GLU A 160 -3.27 15.42 29.34
N SER A 161 -2.14 14.70 29.50
CA SER A 161 -1.97 13.36 28.91
C SER A 161 -2.88 12.29 29.51
N LYS A 162 -3.38 12.49 30.74
CA LYS A 162 -4.32 11.58 31.42
C LYS A 162 -5.78 11.84 31.03
N ARG A 163 -6.05 12.94 30.34
CA ARG A 163 -7.39 13.32 29.87
C ARG A 163 -7.64 12.77 28.47
N TYR A 164 -8.81 12.20 28.26
CA TYR A 164 -9.24 11.74 26.93
C TYR A 164 -10.41 12.60 26.44
N LEU A 165 -10.50 12.80 25.12
CA LEU A 165 -11.62 13.50 24.50
C LEU A 165 -12.85 12.58 24.51
N THR A 166 -13.94 13.03 25.13
CA THR A 166 -15.22 12.30 25.12
C THR A 166 -16.19 12.94 24.14
N ASP A 167 -16.80 12.14 23.27
CA ASP A 167 -17.76 12.61 22.26
C ASP A 167 -19.16 12.92 22.82
N ALA A 168 -19.33 12.81 24.14
CA ALA A 168 -20.62 12.98 24.82
C ALA A 168 -21.07 14.45 24.99
N SER A 169 -20.25 15.43 24.60
CA SER A 169 -20.58 16.86 24.68
C SER A 169 -20.38 17.52 23.33
N ALA A 170 -21.46 18.11 22.79
CA ALA A 170 -21.49 18.84 21.52
C ALA A 170 -20.62 20.12 21.50
N GLY A 171 -19.83 20.38 22.54
CA GLY A 171 -18.73 21.34 22.58
C GLY A 171 -17.55 20.69 23.30
N ARG A 172 -16.51 20.35 22.54
CA ARG A 172 -15.31 19.58 22.94
C ARG A 172 -14.62 20.19 24.17
N MET A 173 -14.88 19.62 25.35
CA MET A 173 -14.12 19.87 26.58
C MET A 173 -13.44 18.55 26.98
N ALA A 174 -12.13 18.59 27.25
CA ALA A 174 -11.39 17.44 27.75
C ALA A 174 -11.71 17.24 29.24
N THR A 175 -12.82 16.56 29.54
CA THR A 175 -13.39 16.52 30.90
C THR A 175 -13.22 15.19 31.62
N ALA A 176 -12.82 14.10 30.95
CA ALA A 176 -12.75 12.78 31.60
C ALA A 176 -11.30 12.34 31.87
N GLU A 177 -10.99 12.17 33.15
CA GLU A 177 -9.75 11.53 33.63
C GLU A 177 -9.97 10.02 33.77
N ARG A 178 -8.96 9.24 33.36
CA ARG A 178 -8.96 7.79 33.54
C ARG A 178 -8.70 7.47 35.01
N ARG A 179 -9.70 6.86 35.66
CA ARG A 179 -9.63 6.37 37.04
C ARG A 179 -8.59 5.27 37.22
#